data_AF-A0A8T4SK69-F1
#
_entry.id   AF-A0A8T4SK69-F1
#
_cell.length_a   1.000
_cell.length_b   1.000
_cell.length_c   1.000
_cell.angle_alpha   90.00
_cell.angle_beta   90.00
_cell.angle_gamma   90.00
#
_symmetry.space_group_name_H-M   'P 1'
#
loop_
_entity.id
_entity.type
_entity.pdbx_description
1 polymer ?
#
loop_
_entity_poly.entity_id
_entity_poly.type
_entity_poly.pdbx_seq_one_letter_code
_entity_poly.pdbx_strand_id
1 'polypeptide(L)'
;MTNITYPEKENSNHSNCNHNSIHHNPHLHHESNPHDVFHEQESKTKKYIILILALFMIILIISYFIFGQHLFNIIEGRIVSQQFTDLTTVYSSSNGSNGSNGSNYTIRFTQYSFDELQQYYIANQKTEVSVCLIGLFSDNLYMIHKLYYPKIINQAFEHVTFQSCPSNTIIVLHTHPYKSCIFSEQDIKSYQQNRQSSPNIMVALMCEENRFTFYRE
;
A
#
# COMPACT_ATOMS: atom_id res chain seq x y z
N MET A 1 19.73 -21.30 58.56
CA MET A 1 19.19 -22.66 58.43
C MET A 1 19.41 -23.12 57.01
N THR A 2 20.02 -24.30 56.87
CA THR A 2 19.99 -25.23 55.73
C THR A 2 20.47 -24.74 54.34
N ASN A 3 21.27 -25.47 53.57
CA ASN A 3 21.96 -26.74 53.77
C ASN A 3 22.88 -27.00 52.56
N ILE A 4 23.99 -27.68 52.86
CA ILE A 4 24.53 -28.84 52.14
C ILE A 4 25.39 -28.62 50.86
N THR A 5 26.66 -28.95 51.11
CA THR A 5 27.79 -29.28 50.26
C THR A 5 27.82 -30.80 49.95
N TYR A 6 28.74 -31.20 49.05
CA TYR A 6 29.43 -32.51 48.91
C TYR A 6 29.01 -33.37 47.69
N PRO A 7 29.86 -34.35 47.26
CA PRO A 7 30.98 -34.18 46.31
C PRO A 7 30.89 -35.28 45.22
N GLU A 8 31.90 -35.69 44.47
CA GLU A 8 32.80 -36.79 44.87
C GLU A 8 33.78 -37.12 43.72
N LYS A 9 35.05 -37.28 44.09
CA LYS A 9 36.11 -37.96 43.32
C LYS A 9 36.07 -39.43 43.71
N GLU A 10 36.33 -40.35 42.78
CA GLU A 10 37.06 -41.56 43.16
C GLU A 10 37.90 -42.17 42.03
N ASN A 11 39.08 -42.62 42.46
CA ASN A 11 40.14 -43.33 41.78
C ASN A 11 39.81 -44.83 41.59
N SER A 12 40.53 -45.50 40.68
CA SER A 12 41.27 -46.77 40.91
C SER A 12 41.69 -47.34 39.54
N ASN A 13 42.98 -47.40 39.22
CA ASN A 13 44.05 -48.35 39.60
C ASN A 13 44.23 -49.54 38.63
N HIS A 14 45.43 -49.51 38.02
CA HIS A 14 46.40 -50.60 37.85
C HIS A 14 46.28 -51.70 36.77
N SER A 15 47.50 -51.98 36.26
CA SER A 15 48.05 -53.18 35.59
C SER A 15 47.95 -53.17 34.06
N ASN A 16 48.95 -53.54 33.26
CA ASN A 16 50.15 -54.35 33.50
C ASN A 16 51.21 -54.17 32.37
N CYS A 17 52.42 -54.65 32.65
CA CYS A 17 53.71 -54.45 31.98
C CYS A 17 53.98 -55.19 30.64
N ASN A 18 55.13 -54.82 30.04
CA ASN A 18 56.00 -55.52 29.06
C ASN A 18 55.52 -55.52 27.59
N HIS A 19 56.38 -55.36 26.56
CA HIS A 19 57.73 -55.91 26.40
C HIS A 19 58.52 -55.14 25.32
N ASN A 20 59.84 -55.04 25.53
CA ASN A 20 60.95 -55.04 24.54
C ASN A 20 60.59 -55.55 23.12
N SER A 21 61.24 -55.22 22.01
CA SER A 21 62.40 -54.40 21.62
C SER A 21 62.61 -54.75 20.11
N ILE A 22 63.64 -54.16 19.49
CA ILE A 22 64.40 -54.72 18.34
C ILE A 22 63.99 -54.30 16.90
N HIS A 23 64.76 -53.30 16.43
CA HIS A 23 65.63 -53.29 15.23
C HIS A 23 65.12 -52.93 13.82
N HIS A 24 66.07 -52.24 13.15
CA HIS A 24 66.38 -52.20 11.72
C HIS A 24 65.45 -51.34 10.84
N ASN A 25 65.91 -50.54 9.90
CA ASN A 25 67.23 -50.09 9.41
C ASN A 25 66.89 -48.91 8.45
N PRO A 26 67.83 -48.01 8.11
CA PRO A 26 67.59 -46.95 7.14
C PRO A 26 67.65 -47.54 5.72
N HIS A 27 66.85 -47.01 4.80
CA HIS A 27 67.28 -46.81 3.41
C HIS A 27 66.30 -45.86 2.70
N LEU A 28 66.90 -44.84 2.09
CA LEU A 28 66.32 -43.89 1.16
C LEU A 28 65.37 -44.56 0.16
N HIS A 29 64.22 -43.92 -0.11
CA HIS A 29 63.85 -43.62 -1.49
C HIS A 29 63.23 -42.22 -1.56
N HIS A 30 63.86 -41.42 -2.41
CA HIS A 30 63.47 -40.11 -2.85
C HIS A 30 62.24 -40.27 -3.76
N GLU A 31 61.10 -39.70 -3.37
CA GLU A 31 60.02 -39.45 -4.32
C GLU A 31 59.37 -38.11 -3.98
N SER A 32 59.77 -37.10 -4.76
CA SER A 32 59.11 -35.82 -4.83
C SER A 32 57.67 -36.02 -5.30
N ASN A 33 56.68 -35.52 -4.56
CA ASN A 33 55.40 -35.20 -5.17
C ASN A 33 55.01 -33.74 -4.87
N PRO A 34 54.94 -32.88 -5.90
CA PRO A 34 54.65 -31.47 -5.78
C PRO A 34 53.13 -31.24 -5.77
N HIS A 35 52.72 -30.13 -5.16
CA HIS A 35 51.46 -29.44 -5.49
C HIS A 35 50.17 -30.27 -5.45
N ASP A 36 49.67 -30.59 -4.25
CA ASP A 36 48.21 -30.73 -4.06
C ASP A 36 47.58 -29.33 -4.00
N VAL A 37 47.50 -28.67 -5.17
CA VAL A 37 46.60 -27.56 -5.36
C VAL A 37 45.22 -28.18 -5.57
N PHE A 38 44.42 -28.23 -4.51
CA PHE A 38 42.97 -28.41 -4.64
C PHE A 38 42.43 -27.23 -5.47
N HIS A 39 42.40 -27.39 -6.79
CA HIS A 39 41.59 -26.55 -7.64
C HIS A 39 40.15 -26.95 -7.38
N GLU A 40 39.54 -26.31 -6.38
CA GLU A 40 38.09 -26.25 -6.26
C GLU A 40 37.57 -25.73 -7.60
N GLN A 41 37.02 -26.63 -8.40
CA GLN A 41 36.58 -26.34 -9.74
C GLN A 41 35.40 -25.38 -9.63
N GLU A 42 35.65 -24.08 -9.78
CA GLU A 42 34.61 -23.05 -9.73
C GLU A 42 33.50 -23.43 -10.71
N SER A 43 32.37 -23.85 -10.14
CA SER A 43 31.18 -24.21 -10.88
C SER A 43 30.70 -22.97 -11.63
N LYS A 44 30.96 -22.92 -12.95
CA LYS A 44 30.56 -21.82 -13.83
C LYS A 44 29.06 -21.50 -13.69
N THR A 45 28.24 -22.50 -13.38
CA THR A 45 26.80 -22.36 -13.09
C THR A 45 26.51 -21.51 -11.85
N LYS A 46 27.27 -21.64 -10.76
CA LYS A 46 27.13 -20.76 -9.58
C LYS A 46 27.37 -19.30 -9.94
N LYS A 47 28.38 -19.03 -10.78
CA LYS A 47 28.70 -17.67 -11.26
C LYS A 47 27.56 -17.06 -12.07
N TYR A 48 26.93 -17.83 -12.97
CA TYR A 48 25.77 -17.36 -13.73
C TYR A 48 24.54 -17.14 -12.85
N ILE A 49 24.28 -18.02 -11.88
CA ILE A 49 23.17 -17.86 -10.93
C ILE A 49 23.35 -16.58 -10.12
N ILE A 50 24.56 -16.34 -9.58
CA ILE A 50 24.87 -15.11 -8.82
C ILE A 50 24.70 -13.87 -9.71
N LEU A 51 25.15 -13.92 -10.97
CA LEU A 51 24.98 -12.83 -11.93
C LEU A 51 23.49 -12.54 -12.19
N ILE A 52 22.67 -13.57 -12.40
CA ILE A 52 21.22 -13.42 -12.63
C ILE A 52 20.55 -12.85 -11.39
N LEU A 53 20.91 -13.34 -10.20
CA LEU A 53 20.40 -12.82 -8.93
C LEU A 53 20.77 -11.35 -8.74
N ALA A 54 22.02 -10.98 -9.01
CA ALA A 54 22.48 -9.59 -8.93
C ALA A 54 21.74 -8.70 -9.93
N LEU A 55 21.58 -9.14 -11.18
CA LEU A 55 20.83 -8.41 -12.20
C LEU A 55 19.36 -8.25 -11.80
N PHE A 56 18.74 -9.30 -11.27
CA PHE A 56 17.38 -9.26 -10.76
C PHE A 56 17.24 -8.24 -9.61
N MET A 57 18.17 -8.22 -8.66
CA MET A 57 18.16 -7.24 -7.57
C MET A 57 18.32 -5.80 -8.09
N ILE A 58 19.19 -5.58 -9.09
CA ILE A 58 19.34 -4.26 -9.74
C ILE A 58 18.03 -3.85 -10.44
N ILE A 59 17.39 -4.77 -11.16
CA ILE A 59 16.10 -4.51 -11.81
C ILE A 59 15.02 -4.15 -10.77
N LEU A 60 14.99 -4.83 -9.62
CA LEU A 60 14.06 -4.50 -8.54
C LEU A 60 14.31 -3.12 -7.94
N ILE A 61 15.57 -2.72 -7.76
CA ILE A 61 15.91 -1.38 -7.27
C ILE A 61 15.47 -0.32 -8.28
N ILE A 62 15.80 -0.52 -9.56
CA ILE A 62 15.41 0.40 -10.64
C ILE A 62 13.88 0.48 -10.74
N SER A 63 13.17 -0.65 -10.68
CA SER A 63 11.71 -0.67 -10.76
C SER A 63 11.06 0.03 -9.56
N TYR A 64 11.62 -0.08 -8.36
CA TYR A 64 11.15 0.66 -7.19
C TYR A 64 11.27 2.18 -7.39
N PHE A 65 12.39 2.68 -7.91
CA PHE A 65 12.56 4.11 -8.15
C PHE A 65 11.68 4.64 -9.29
N ILE A 66 11.44 3.84 -10.33
CA ILE A 66 10.62 4.27 -11.48
C ILE A 66 9.12 4.15 -11.18
N PHE A 67 8.69 3.05 -10.56
CA PHE A 67 7.26 2.73 -10.43
C PHE A 67 6.73 2.81 -9.00
N GLY A 68 7.59 2.89 -7.98
CA GLY A 68 7.21 2.80 -6.57
C GLY A 68 6.13 3.83 -6.23
N GLN A 69 6.37 5.11 -6.50
CA GLN A 69 5.42 6.17 -6.13
C GLN A 69 4.06 6.03 -6.82
N HIS A 70 4.03 5.62 -8.09
CA HIS A 70 2.77 5.46 -8.83
C HIS A 70 2.00 4.19 -8.42
N LEU A 71 2.70 3.09 -8.12
CA LEU A 71 2.07 1.82 -7.72
C LEU A 71 1.45 1.90 -6.32
N PHE A 72 2.10 2.57 -5.37
CA PHE A 72 1.56 2.70 -4.02
C PHE A 72 0.23 3.47 -4.01
N ASN A 73 0.12 4.56 -4.79
CA ASN A 73 -1.11 5.35 -4.89
C ASN A 73 -2.31 4.54 -5.41
N ILE A 74 -2.08 3.57 -6.31
CA ILE A 74 -3.14 2.70 -6.84
C ILE A 74 -3.63 1.72 -5.77
N ILE A 75 -2.70 1.14 -4.99
CA ILE A 75 -3.01 0.18 -3.94
C ILE A 75 -3.75 0.88 -2.80
N GLU A 76 -3.22 2.00 -2.33
CA GLU A 76 -3.83 2.82 -1.29
C GLU A 76 -5.20 3.34 -1.74
N GLY A 77 -5.32 3.81 -2.99
CA GLY A 77 -6.58 4.23 -3.59
C GLY A 77 -7.66 3.14 -3.54
N ARG A 78 -7.30 1.87 -3.72
CA ARG A 78 -8.26 0.75 -3.59
C ARG A 78 -8.68 0.45 -2.16
N ILE A 79 -7.83 0.75 -1.18
CA ILE A 79 -8.13 0.52 0.23
C ILE A 79 -9.09 1.59 0.76
N VAL A 80 -8.90 2.85 0.36
CA VAL A 80 -9.68 3.99 0.87
C VAL A 80 -11.00 4.21 0.11
N SER A 81 -11.12 3.67 -1.11
CA SER A 81 -12.30 3.85 -1.94
C SER A 81 -13.37 2.78 -1.72
N GLN A 82 -14.62 3.19 -1.87
CA GLN A 82 -15.81 2.36 -1.87
C GLN A 82 -16.27 2.13 -3.30
N GLN A 83 -16.75 0.92 -3.57
CA GLN A 83 -17.43 0.61 -4.82
C GLN A 83 -18.94 0.72 -4.61
N PHE A 84 -19.64 1.26 -5.61
CA PHE A 84 -21.09 1.23 -5.64
C PHE A 84 -21.59 -0.14 -6.10
N THR A 85 -22.55 -0.67 -5.34
CA THR A 85 -23.33 -1.86 -5.69
C THR A 85 -24.80 -1.43 -5.75
N ASP A 86 -25.45 -1.59 -6.89
CA ASP A 86 -26.86 -1.23 -7.08
C ASP A 86 -27.21 0.21 -6.67
N LEU A 87 -26.43 1.18 -7.20
CA LEU A 87 -26.59 2.63 -6.96
C LEU A 87 -26.39 3.09 -5.51
N THR A 88 -26.01 2.18 -4.62
CA THR A 88 -25.82 2.47 -3.19
C THR A 88 -24.41 2.09 -2.74
N THR A 89 -23.86 2.85 -1.79
CA THR A 89 -22.68 2.44 -1.04
C THR A 89 -22.75 2.95 0.40
N VAL A 90 -21.94 2.37 1.28
CA VAL A 90 -21.85 2.75 2.69
C VAL A 90 -20.44 3.27 2.96
N TYR A 91 -20.37 4.48 3.47
CA TYR A 91 -19.14 5.14 3.91
C TYR A 91 -19.11 5.17 5.44
N SER A 92 -18.07 4.60 6.03
CA SER A 92 -17.82 4.64 7.47
C SER A 92 -16.77 5.71 7.77
N SER A 93 -17.15 6.76 8.48
CA SER A 93 -16.22 7.79 8.96
C SER A 93 -15.48 7.28 10.18
N SER A 94 -14.14 7.27 10.13
CA SER A 94 -13.28 6.79 11.22
C SER A 94 -13.04 7.81 12.34
N ASN A 95 -13.34 9.10 12.11
CA ASN A 95 -13.10 10.16 13.09
C ASN A 95 -14.33 10.44 13.96
N GLY A 96 -14.60 9.55 14.89
CA GLY A 96 -15.19 9.96 16.17
C GLY A 96 -14.09 10.53 17.05
N SER A 97 -13.88 11.85 17.04
CA SER A 97 -13.01 12.51 18.01
C SER A 97 -13.41 12.06 19.42
N ASN A 98 -12.45 11.47 20.16
CA ASN A 98 -12.61 10.87 21.49
C ASN A 98 -13.30 9.49 21.57
N GLY A 99 -12.79 8.48 20.84
CA GLY A 99 -13.19 7.08 21.08
C GLY A 99 -14.67 6.78 20.83
N SER A 100 -15.35 7.65 20.09
CA SER A 100 -16.73 7.49 19.73
C SER A 100 -16.81 6.66 18.45
N ASN A 101 -17.71 5.68 18.42
CA ASN A 101 -17.97 4.86 17.24
C ASN A 101 -18.16 5.75 16.01
N GLY A 102 -17.42 5.46 14.94
CA GLY A 102 -17.55 6.14 13.66
C GLY A 102 -19.01 6.21 13.17
N SER A 103 -19.35 7.25 12.42
CA SER A 103 -20.67 7.36 11.81
C SER A 103 -20.69 6.67 10.45
N ASN A 104 -21.71 5.84 10.22
CA ASN A 104 -21.97 5.24 8.91
C ASN A 104 -22.94 6.12 8.13
N TYR A 105 -22.54 6.49 6.93
CA TYR A 105 -23.35 7.24 5.98
C TYR A 105 -23.69 6.35 4.78
N THR A 106 -24.95 6.37 4.37
CA THR A 106 -25.39 5.71 3.15
C THR A 106 -25.43 6.74 2.03
N ILE A 107 -24.81 6.43 0.89
CA ILE A 107 -24.86 7.26 -0.30
C ILE A 107 -25.66 6.50 -1.34
N ARG A 108 -26.71 7.14 -1.88
CA ARG A 108 -27.58 6.53 -2.87
C ARG A 108 -27.86 7.50 -4.01
N PHE A 109 -27.60 7.05 -5.22
CA PHE A 109 -28.01 7.73 -6.44
C PHE A 109 -29.39 7.24 -6.89
N THR A 110 -30.14 8.12 -7.57
CA THR A 110 -31.18 7.67 -8.50
C THR A 110 -30.52 7.04 -9.72
N GLN A 111 -31.22 6.14 -10.42
CA GLN A 111 -30.69 5.52 -11.65
C GLN A 111 -30.24 6.59 -12.65
N TYR A 112 -31.09 7.59 -12.89
CA TYR A 112 -30.81 8.68 -13.82
C TYR A 112 -29.54 9.46 -13.44
N SER A 113 -29.42 9.91 -12.18
CA SER A 113 -28.25 10.68 -11.74
C SER A 113 -26.96 9.86 -11.73
N PHE A 114 -27.03 8.55 -11.53
CA PHE A 114 -25.86 7.68 -11.62
C PHE A 114 -25.40 7.51 -13.07
N ASP A 115 -26.32 7.20 -13.98
CA ASP A 115 -26.01 7.00 -15.40
C ASP A 115 -25.47 8.29 -16.03
N GLU A 116 -26.07 9.45 -15.69
CA GLU A 116 -25.60 10.77 -16.11
C GLU A 116 -24.17 11.04 -15.63
N LEU A 117 -23.86 10.69 -14.36
CA LEU A 117 -22.53 10.87 -13.79
C LEU A 117 -21.50 9.98 -14.49
N GLN A 118 -21.84 8.73 -14.76
CA GLN A 118 -20.96 7.80 -15.46
C GLN A 118 -20.64 8.27 -16.87
N GLN A 119 -21.66 8.71 -17.62
CA GLN A 119 -21.46 9.27 -18.95
C GLN A 119 -20.56 10.51 -18.91
N TYR A 120 -20.76 11.40 -17.94
CA TYR A 120 -19.94 12.57 -17.76
C TYR A 120 -18.48 12.21 -17.42
N TYR A 121 -18.27 11.25 -16.52
CA TYR A 121 -16.94 10.75 -16.17
C TYR A 121 -16.21 10.18 -17.39
N ILE A 122 -16.87 9.30 -18.16
CA ILE A 122 -16.31 8.67 -19.37
C ILE A 122 -15.93 9.73 -20.41
N ALA A 123 -16.79 10.74 -20.61
CA ALA A 123 -16.54 11.82 -21.56
C ALA A 123 -15.34 12.70 -21.17
N ASN A 124 -14.98 12.76 -19.89
CA ASN A 124 -13.99 13.69 -19.34
C ASN A 124 -12.75 13.01 -18.72
N GLN A 125 -12.50 11.73 -18.97
CA GLN A 125 -11.39 10.97 -18.33
C GLN A 125 -9.98 11.57 -18.49
N LYS A 126 -9.78 12.48 -19.45
CA LYS A 126 -8.48 13.11 -19.72
C LYS A 126 -8.16 14.26 -18.76
N THR A 127 -9.13 14.75 -18.01
CA THR A 127 -8.98 15.96 -17.20
C THR A 127 -9.77 15.87 -15.91
N GLU A 128 -9.26 16.44 -14.83
CA GLU A 128 -10.02 16.55 -13.59
C GLU A 128 -11.20 17.51 -13.76
N VAL A 129 -12.40 17.02 -13.44
CA VAL A 129 -13.64 17.79 -13.49
C VAL A 129 -14.31 17.77 -12.12
N SER A 130 -15.12 18.80 -11.86
CA SER A 130 -15.93 18.90 -10.65
C SER A 130 -17.42 18.78 -11.00
N VAL A 131 -18.18 18.16 -10.10
CA VAL A 131 -19.63 17.96 -10.20
C VAL A 131 -20.24 18.22 -8.83
N CYS A 132 -21.26 19.07 -8.79
CA CYS A 132 -22.04 19.31 -7.58
C CYS A 132 -23.22 18.33 -7.56
N LEU A 133 -23.26 17.44 -6.57
CA LEU A 133 -24.33 16.47 -6.40
C LEU A 133 -25.44 17.07 -5.53
N ILE A 134 -26.61 17.22 -6.13
CA ILE A 134 -27.78 17.84 -5.52
C ILE A 134 -28.72 16.75 -5.01
N GLY A 135 -29.22 16.96 -3.79
CA GLY A 135 -29.94 15.90 -3.09
C GLY A 135 -30.56 16.32 -1.77
N LEU A 136 -30.99 15.30 -1.03
CA LEU A 136 -31.47 15.42 0.34
C LEU A 136 -30.55 14.66 1.28
N PHE A 137 -30.35 15.22 2.48
CA PHE A 137 -29.63 14.58 3.58
C PHE A 137 -30.58 14.42 4.78
N SER A 138 -30.85 13.19 5.18
CA SER A 138 -31.62 12.85 6.38
C SER A 138 -31.13 11.52 6.94
N ASP A 139 -31.07 11.36 8.27
CA ASP A 139 -30.78 10.07 8.91
C ASP A 139 -29.52 9.36 8.37
N ASN A 140 -28.44 10.13 8.18
CA ASN A 140 -27.17 9.67 7.60
C ASN A 140 -27.26 9.14 6.15
N LEU A 141 -28.37 9.37 5.45
CA LEU A 141 -28.59 9.02 4.06
C LEU A 141 -28.43 10.25 3.16
N TYR A 142 -27.53 10.16 2.20
CA TYR A 142 -27.37 11.10 1.08
C TYR A 142 -28.12 10.57 -0.13
N MET A 143 -29.27 11.17 -0.44
CA MET A 143 -30.08 10.85 -1.62
C MET A 143 -29.79 11.82 -2.76
N ILE A 144 -29.02 11.38 -3.77
CA ILE A 144 -28.62 12.19 -4.91
C ILE A 144 -29.58 11.98 -6.08
N HIS A 145 -30.28 13.04 -6.48
CA HIS A 145 -31.25 12.98 -7.58
C HIS A 145 -30.91 13.88 -8.77
N LYS A 146 -29.91 14.76 -8.65
CA LYS A 146 -29.53 15.68 -9.72
C LYS A 146 -28.05 16.01 -9.68
N LEU A 147 -27.48 16.22 -10.86
CA LEU A 147 -26.12 16.72 -11.04
C LEU A 147 -26.14 18.19 -11.48
N TYR A 148 -25.15 18.94 -11.05
CA TYR A 148 -24.87 20.27 -11.57
C TYR A 148 -23.38 20.37 -11.91
N TYR A 149 -23.10 20.84 -13.11
CA TYR A 149 -21.74 20.98 -13.63
C TYR A 149 -21.31 22.43 -13.50
N PRO A 150 -20.50 22.78 -12.49
CA PRO A 150 -20.03 24.14 -12.33
C PRO A 150 -19.11 24.52 -13.50
N LYS A 151 -19.18 25.78 -13.92
CA LYS A 151 -18.25 26.30 -14.92
C LYS A 151 -16.83 26.24 -14.37
N ILE A 152 -15.93 25.57 -15.09
CA ILE A 152 -14.51 25.53 -14.76
C ILE A 152 -13.90 26.91 -15.04
N ILE A 153 -13.21 27.47 -14.04
CA ILE A 153 -12.54 28.77 -14.10
C ILE A 153 -11.07 28.58 -14.51
N ASN A 154 -10.40 27.59 -13.92
CA ASN A 154 -9.03 27.20 -14.25
C ASN A 154 -8.89 25.68 -14.10
N GLN A 155 -8.16 25.06 -15.02
CA GLN A 155 -7.90 23.63 -15.05
C GLN A 155 -6.40 23.40 -15.28
N ALA A 156 -5.72 22.88 -14.27
CA ALA A 156 -4.34 22.42 -14.33
C ALA A 156 -4.29 20.91 -14.12
N PHE A 157 -3.12 20.30 -14.29
CA PHE A 157 -2.94 18.85 -14.18
C PHE A 157 -3.33 18.28 -12.80
N GLU A 158 -3.18 19.06 -11.73
CA GLU A 158 -3.42 18.65 -10.34
C GLU A 158 -4.41 19.57 -9.60
N HIS A 159 -5.09 20.46 -10.33
CA HIS A 159 -5.96 21.44 -9.69
C HIS A 159 -7.06 21.93 -10.63
N VAL A 160 -8.30 21.84 -10.17
CA VAL A 160 -9.46 22.44 -10.82
C VAL A 160 -10.10 23.49 -9.91
N THR A 161 -10.24 24.71 -10.43
CA THR A 161 -11.09 25.74 -9.81
C THR A 161 -12.35 25.89 -10.64
N PHE A 162 -13.48 26.00 -9.96
CA PHE A 162 -14.78 26.05 -10.61
C PHE A 162 -15.68 27.03 -9.86
N GLN A 163 -16.71 27.50 -10.57
CA GLN A 163 -17.75 28.33 -9.97
C GLN A 163 -18.37 27.60 -8.78
N SER A 164 -18.65 28.33 -7.70
CA SER A 164 -19.27 27.75 -6.49
C SER A 164 -20.51 26.92 -6.82
N CYS A 165 -20.62 25.79 -6.14
CA CYS A 165 -21.78 24.92 -6.24
C CYS A 165 -23.06 25.63 -5.73
N PRO A 166 -24.24 25.29 -6.28
CA PRO A 166 -25.52 25.74 -5.74
C PRO A 166 -25.69 25.37 -4.26
N SER A 167 -26.43 26.18 -3.50
CA SER A 167 -26.62 26.01 -2.05
C SER A 167 -27.32 24.71 -1.63
N ASN A 168 -28.01 24.04 -2.55
CA ASN A 168 -28.65 22.74 -2.35
C ASN A 168 -27.75 21.54 -2.67
N THR A 169 -26.45 21.78 -2.85
CA THR A 169 -25.45 20.73 -3.05
C THR A 169 -25.19 20.01 -1.73
N ILE A 170 -25.30 18.69 -1.74
CA ILE A 170 -25.03 17.85 -0.56
C ILE A 170 -23.67 17.17 -0.64
N ILE A 171 -23.15 16.95 -1.85
CA ILE A 171 -21.80 16.41 -2.06
C ILE A 171 -21.11 17.20 -3.18
N VAL A 172 -19.87 17.63 -2.94
CA VAL A 172 -18.99 18.15 -3.99
C VAL A 172 -18.12 16.99 -4.47
N LEU A 173 -18.26 16.61 -5.73
CA LEU A 173 -17.50 15.54 -6.35
C LEU A 173 -16.42 16.14 -7.25
N HIS A 174 -15.20 15.64 -7.20
CA HIS A 174 -14.24 15.81 -8.29
C HIS A 174 -13.72 14.47 -8.80
N THR A 175 -13.09 14.46 -9.97
CA THR A 175 -12.51 13.25 -10.56
C THR A 175 -10.99 13.32 -10.53
N HIS A 176 -10.33 12.19 -10.30
CA HIS A 176 -8.87 12.04 -10.47
C HIS A 176 -8.56 11.13 -11.66
N PRO A 177 -7.29 11.15 -12.15
CA PRO A 177 -6.82 10.17 -13.12
C PRO A 177 -7.10 8.72 -12.69
N TYR A 178 -7.32 7.85 -13.68
CA TYR A 178 -7.73 6.46 -13.47
C TYR A 178 -6.88 5.75 -12.39
N LYS A 179 -7.57 5.16 -11.40
CA LYS A 179 -7.02 4.44 -10.24
C LYS A 179 -6.34 5.27 -9.15
N SER A 180 -6.24 6.58 -9.29
CA SER A 180 -5.82 7.45 -8.20
C SER A 180 -7.05 7.89 -7.41
N CYS A 181 -7.34 7.22 -6.30
CA CYS A 181 -8.57 7.44 -5.50
C CYS A 181 -8.26 8.08 -4.14
N ILE A 182 -7.22 8.91 -4.05
CA ILE A 182 -6.73 9.48 -2.80
C ILE A 182 -6.85 10.99 -2.88
N PHE A 183 -7.47 11.61 -1.88
CA PHE A 183 -7.53 13.06 -1.79
C PHE A 183 -6.13 13.65 -1.62
N SER A 184 -5.83 14.71 -2.37
CA SER A 184 -4.64 15.52 -2.09
C SER A 184 -4.82 16.32 -0.80
N GLU A 185 -3.73 16.81 -0.21
CA GLU A 185 -3.84 17.76 0.91
C GLU A 185 -4.62 19.03 0.52
N GLN A 186 -4.50 19.44 -0.74
CA GLN A 186 -5.20 20.61 -1.27
C GLN A 186 -6.71 20.36 -1.34
N ASP A 187 -7.14 19.14 -1.68
CA ASP A 187 -8.56 18.76 -1.71
C ASP A 187 -9.17 18.86 -0.32
N ILE A 188 -8.47 18.33 0.70
CA ILE A 188 -8.92 18.35 2.09
C ILE A 188 -9.00 19.79 2.61
N LYS A 189 -7.97 20.61 2.35
CA LYS A 189 -7.97 22.04 2.75
C LYS A 189 -9.11 22.82 2.09
N SER A 190 -9.37 22.58 0.81
CA SER A 190 -10.45 23.24 0.06
C SER A 190 -11.83 22.83 0.59
N TYR A 191 -12.01 21.55 0.91
CA TYR A 191 -13.23 21.05 1.56
C TYR A 191 -13.46 21.69 2.93
N GLN A 192 -12.43 21.76 3.79
CA GLN A 192 -12.55 22.35 5.13
C GLN A 192 -13.02 23.81 5.08
N GLN A 193 -12.59 24.57 4.07
CA GLN A 193 -13.06 25.94 3.84
C GLN A 193 -14.55 25.97 3.42
N ASN A 194 -14.95 25.10 2.48
CA ASN A 194 -16.33 25.02 2.00
C ASN A 194 -17.33 24.57 3.07
N ARG A 195 -16.92 23.65 3.96
CA ARG A 195 -17.75 23.13 5.05
C ARG A 195 -18.20 24.21 6.03
N GLN A 196 -17.40 25.26 6.23
CA GLN A 196 -17.76 26.38 7.12
C GLN A 196 -19.09 27.04 6.71
N SER A 197 -19.43 26.98 5.42
CA SER A 197 -20.67 27.56 4.87
C SER A 197 -21.81 26.54 4.74
N SER A 198 -21.54 25.24 4.87
CA SER A 198 -22.51 24.16 4.67
C SER A 198 -22.12 22.93 5.51
N PRO A 199 -22.56 22.82 6.77
CA PRO A 199 -22.04 21.83 7.72
C PRO A 199 -22.36 20.37 7.36
N ASN A 200 -23.32 20.15 6.47
CA ASN A 200 -23.73 18.82 6.00
C ASN A 200 -23.14 18.44 4.64
N ILE A 201 -22.25 19.27 4.07
CA ILE A 201 -21.62 18.97 2.79
C ILE A 201 -20.57 17.86 2.99
N MET A 202 -20.51 16.93 2.06
CA MET A 202 -19.47 15.91 1.96
C MET A 202 -18.65 16.16 0.70
N VAL A 203 -17.37 15.79 0.71
CA VAL A 203 -16.58 15.76 -0.53
C VAL A 203 -16.42 14.31 -0.97
N ALA A 204 -16.47 14.11 -2.28
CA ALA A 204 -16.29 12.83 -2.92
C ALA A 204 -15.25 12.93 -4.04
N LEU A 205 -14.53 11.84 -4.25
CA LEU A 205 -13.57 11.69 -5.31
C LEU A 205 -13.93 10.48 -6.15
N MET A 206 -14.06 10.64 -7.46
CA MET A 206 -14.31 9.54 -8.41
C MET A 206 -13.05 9.23 -9.22
N CYS A 207 -12.65 7.96 -9.25
CA CYS A 207 -11.41 7.51 -9.91
C CYS A 207 -11.61 6.30 -10.84
N GLU A 208 -12.77 5.66 -10.78
CA GLU A 208 -13.28 4.66 -11.73
C GLU A 208 -14.81 4.83 -11.84
N GLU A 209 -15.44 4.22 -12.86
CA GLU A 209 -16.88 4.41 -13.16
C GLU A 209 -17.84 4.12 -11.99
N ASN A 210 -17.43 3.31 -11.03
CA ASN A 210 -18.23 2.93 -9.87
C ASN A 210 -17.43 3.01 -8.56
N ARG A 211 -16.28 3.69 -8.55
CA ARG A 211 -15.37 3.73 -7.41
C ARG A 211 -15.15 5.16 -6.95
N PHE A 212 -15.43 5.35 -5.67
CA PHE A 212 -15.47 6.66 -5.04
C PHE A 212 -14.77 6.64 -3.70
N THR A 213 -14.10 7.73 -3.33
CA THR A 213 -13.61 7.96 -1.98
C THR A 213 -14.40 9.10 -1.39
N PHE A 214 -14.93 8.92 -0.18
CA PHE A 214 -15.71 9.94 0.51
C PHE A 214 -14.94 10.50 1.69
N TYR A 215 -15.15 11.79 1.95
CA TYR A 215 -14.61 12.45 3.13
C TYR A 215 -15.64 13.40 3.73
N ARG A 216 -15.91 13.20 5.02
CA ARG A 216 -16.79 14.03 5.83
C ARG A 216 -16.26 14.07 7.26
N GLU A 217 -15.33 14.97 7.52
CA GLU A 217 -14.76 15.19 8.85
C GLU A 217 -14.67 16.67 9.21
#